data_AF-A0A176UAM2-F1
#
_entry.id   AF-A0A176UAM2-F1
#
_cell.length_a   1.000
_cell.length_b   1.000
_cell.length_c   1.000
_cell.angle_alpha   90.00
_cell.angle_beta   90.00
_cell.angle_gamma   90.00
#
_symmetry.space_group_name_H-M   'P 1'
#
loop_
_entity.id
_entity.type
_entity.pdbx_description
1 polymer ?
#
loop_
_entity_poly.entity_id
_entity_poly.type
_entity_poly.pdbx_seq_one_letter_code
_entity_poly.pdbx_strand_id
1 'polypeptide(L)' 'VHDVDGIGIGLYLAREIVTLQGGYIRVTSEVGKGSTFSVFLLREQSKYAEE' A
#
# COMPACT_ATOMS: atom_id res chain seq x y z
N VAL A 1 4.88 25.71 -2.51
CA VAL A 1 5.32 24.34 -2.79
C VAL A 1 4.27 23.74 -3.73
N HIS A 2 4.70 23.46 -4.97
CA HIS A 2 3.97 22.92 -6.14
C HIS A 2 2.42 22.87 -6.16
N ASP A 3 1.79 23.81 -6.89
CA ASP A 3 0.41 23.75 -7.42
C ASP A 3 0.33 22.83 -8.65
N VAL A 4 0.84 21.60 -8.54
CA VAL A 4 0.65 20.60 -9.61
C VAL A 4 -0.49 19.70 -9.18
N ASP A 5 -1.63 19.83 -9.86
CA ASP A 5 -2.76 18.94 -9.64
C ASP A 5 -2.32 17.49 -9.84
N GLY A 6 -2.60 16.66 -8.83
CA GLY A 6 -2.36 15.23 -8.91
C GLY A 6 -3.33 14.62 -9.93
N ILE A 7 -2.80 13.93 -10.94
CA ILE A 7 -3.59 13.26 -11.99
C ILE A 7 -4.34 11.99 -11.50
N GLY A 8 -4.42 11.77 -10.18
CA GLY A 8 -5.20 10.67 -9.59
C GLY A 8 -4.59 9.27 -9.66
N ILE A 9 -3.35 9.12 -10.14
CA ILE A 9 -2.74 7.78 -10.36
C ILE A 9 -2.02 7.18 -9.14
N GLY A 10 -1.91 7.91 -8.02
CA GLY A 10 -1.08 7.52 -6.89
C GLY A 10 -1.44 6.17 -6.28
N LEU A 11 -2.74 5.90 -6.10
CA LEU A 11 -3.20 4.62 -5.54
C LEU A 11 -2.98 3.44 -6.50
N TYR A 12 -3.15 3.69 -7.81
CA TYR A 12 -2.87 2.69 -8.83
C TYR A 12 -1.38 2.31 -8.79
N LEU A 13 -0.48 3.29 -8.83
CA LEU A 13 0.96 3.04 -8.77
C LEU A 13 1.36 2.30 -7.48
N ALA A 14 0.84 2.72 -6.33
CA ALA A 14 1.11 2.06 -5.06
C ALA A 14 0.66 0.58 -5.08
N ARG A 15 -0.52 0.29 -5.62
CA ARG A 15 -1.02 -1.08 -5.77
C ARG A 15 -0.11 -1.91 -6.68
N GLU A 16 0.32 -1.37 -7.81
CA GLU A 16 1.19 -2.09 -8.75
C GLU A 16 2.55 -2.40 -8.10
N ILE A 17 3.18 -1.43 -7.44
CA ILE A 17 4.45 -1.62 -6.72
C ILE A 17 4.32 -2.72 -5.66
N VAL A 18 3.29 -2.65 -4.82
CA VAL A 18 3.07 -3.62 -3.74
C VAL A 18 2.76 -5.01 -4.30
N THR A 19 2.00 -5.09 -5.40
CA THR A 19 1.69 -6.37 -6.08
C THR A 19 2.94 -7.00 -6.66
N LEU A 20 3.84 -6.22 -7.28
CA LEU A 20 5.12 -6.70 -7.79
C LEU A 20 6.02 -7.28 -6.68
N GLN A 21 5.86 -6.82 -5.43
CA GLN A 21 6.55 -7.35 -4.25
C GLN A 21 5.82 -8.56 -3.61
N GLY A 22 4.79 -9.10 -4.28
CA GLY A 22 3.96 -10.19 -3.76
C GLY A 22 3.04 -9.79 -2.61
N GLY A 23 2.93 -8.49 -2.33
CA GLY A 23 2.04 -7.92 -1.32
C GLY A 23 0.67 -7.54 -1.88
N TYR A 24 -0.13 -6.87 -1.06
CA TYR A 24 -1.41 -6.27 -1.49
C TYR A 24 -1.80 -5.05 -0.64
N ILE A 25 -2.77 -4.27 -1.12
CA ILE A 25 -3.36 -3.13 -0.41
C ILE A 25 -4.84 -3.39 -0.15
N ARG A 26 -5.31 -3.12 1.07
CA ARG A 26 -6.74 -3.12 1.47
C ARG A 26 -7.16 -1.71 1.84
N VAL A 27 -8.39 -1.33 1.46
CA VAL A 27 -8.97 -0.03 1.81
C VAL A 27 -10.27 -0.24 2.57
N THR A 28 -10.41 0.45 3.69
CA THR A 28 -11.67 0.59 4.43
C THR A 28 -12.01 2.07 4.45
N SER A 29 -13.21 2.46 4.03
CA SER A 29 -13.63 3.86 3.97
C SER A 29 -15.07 4.00 4.43
N GLU A 30 -15.34 5.07 5.17
CA GLU A 30 -16.69 5.46 5.55
C GLU A 30 -16.84 6.98 5.45
N VAL A 31 -17.92 7.42 4.78
CA VAL A 31 -18.22 8.84 4.57
C VAL A 31 -18.33 9.54 5.92
N GLY A 32 -17.62 10.66 6.08
CA GLY A 32 -17.58 11.42 7.33
C GLY A 32 -16.73 10.81 8.45
N LYS A 33 -16.18 9.59 8.29
CA LYS A 33 -15.22 8.98 9.23
C LYS A 33 -13.82 8.83 8.68
N GLY A 34 -13.66 8.96 7.36
CA GLY A 34 -12.36 8.91 6.69
C GLY A 34 -12.06 7.55 6.06
N SER A 35 -10.80 7.35 5.71
CA SER A 35 -10.34 6.14 5.01
C SER A 35 -9.06 5.60 5.64
N THR A 36 -8.94 4.28 5.70
CA THR A 36 -7.74 3.56 6.12
C THR A 36 -7.24 2.69 4.97
N PHE A 37 -5.96 2.87 4.62
CA PHE A 37 -5.25 2.08 3.63
C PHE A 37 -4.26 1.19 4.37
N SER A 38 -4.42 -0.12 4.27
CA SER A 38 -3.53 -1.12 4.88
C SER A 38 -2.67 -1.75 3.79
N VAL A 39 -1.34 -1.70 3.96
CA VAL A 39 -0.37 -2.29 3.05
C VAL A 39 0.17 -3.57 3.67
N PHE A 40 0.15 -4.65 2.91
CA PHE A 40 0.63 -5.97 3.34
C PHE A 40 1.77 -6.38 2.42
N LEU A 41 2.92 -6.70 3.00
CA LEU A 41 4.09 -7.18 2.29
C LEU A 41 4.43 -8.58 2.79
N LEU A 42 5.04 -9.39 1.93
CA LEU A 42 5.56 -10.68 2.35
C LEU A 42 6.73 -10.45 3.30
N ARG A 43 6.70 -11.12 4.45
CA ARG A 43 7.86 -11.18 5.33
C ARG A 43 8.88 -12.12 4.68
N GLU A 44 10.09 -11.64 4.48
CA GLU A 44 11.20 -12.51 4.09
C GLU A 44 11.43 -13.54 5.21
N GLN A 45 11.31 -14.83 4.89
CA GLN A 45 11.69 -15.92 5.79
C GLN A 45 13.19 -16.18 5.64
N SER A 46 14.00 -15.20 5.99
CA SER A 46 15.45 -15.38 6.08
C SER A 46 15.90 -14.88 7.46
N LYS A 47 16.41 -15.81 8.29
CA LYS A 47 17.06 -15.60 9.61
C LYS A 47 16.26 -15.73 10.92
N TYR A 48 15.12 -16.41 10.98
CA TYR A 48 14.55 -16.86 12.27
C TYR A 48 14.25 -18.38 12.33
N ALA A 49 14.87 -19.17 11.46
CA ALA A 49 14.73 -20.63 11.43
C ALA A 49 15.86 -21.37 12.17
N GLU A 50 16.70 -20.66 12.91
CA GLU A 50 17.70 -21.25 13.81
C GLU A 50 17.64 -20.54 15.17
N GLU A 51 16.72 -21.00 16.02
CA GLU A 51 16.88 -21.18 17.48
C GLU A 51 15.79 -22.12 18.00
#